data_AF-A0A519HY58-F1
#
_entry.id   AF-A0A519HY58-F1
#
_cell.length_a   1.000
_cell.length_b   1.000
_cell.length_c   1.000
_cell.angle_alpha   90.00
_cell.angle_beta   90.00
_cell.angle_gamma   90.00
#
_symmetry.space_group_name_H-M   'P 1'
#
loop_
_entity.id
_entity.type
_entity.pdbx_description
1 polymer ?
#
loop_
_entity_poly.entity_id
_entity_poly.type
_entity_poly.pdbx_seq_one_letter_code
_entity_poly.pdbx_strand_id
1 'polypeptide(L)'
;MDELEQRVLERLCSQVNAPPGTAAVIVAGLRAAFPTAATAPPGQPPPPPPERGPLPPAGLDQLAWLGLDAETIRRLEPYVVLLPKPTPVNLNTAPREVIAALFDGMNLASAETLVQARKAKPLQGINDAKTYLPATVEIAENRASVNSTFFIVTGRLRLDERQLEQRSLVERNGVRVEVRARERISQLIDR
;
A
#
# COMPACT_ATOMS: atom_id res chain seq x y z
N MET A 1 -6.13 1.37 -13.64
CA MET A 1 -5.69 2.25 -12.54
C MET A 1 -5.92 3.66 -13.01
N ASP A 2 -6.64 4.43 -12.20
CA ASP A 2 -7.06 5.80 -12.48
C ASP A 2 -5.82 6.72 -12.58
N GLU A 3 -5.87 7.77 -13.40
CA GLU A 3 -4.75 8.73 -13.59
C GLU A 3 -4.35 9.40 -12.27
N LEU A 4 -5.34 9.59 -11.38
CA LEU A 4 -5.14 10.12 -10.04
C LEU A 4 -4.24 9.20 -9.18
N GLU A 5 -4.47 7.88 -9.24
CA GLU A 5 -3.70 6.91 -8.46
C GLU A 5 -2.24 6.86 -8.89
N GLN A 6 -1.99 7.00 -10.19
CA GLN A 6 -0.64 7.09 -10.73
C GLN A 6 0.06 8.35 -10.20
N ARG A 7 -0.60 9.50 -10.25
CA ARG A 7 -0.05 10.77 -9.75
C ARG A 7 0.29 10.70 -8.25
N VAL A 8 -0.57 10.05 -7.46
CA VAL A 8 -0.33 9.85 -6.02
C VAL A 8 0.90 8.98 -5.78
N LEU A 9 1.04 7.88 -6.52
CA LEU A 9 2.22 7.01 -6.41
C LEU A 9 3.50 7.73 -6.85
N GLU A 10 3.44 8.50 -7.94
CA GLU A 10 4.57 9.32 -8.41
C GLU A 10 5.02 10.34 -7.36
N ARG A 11 4.07 11.05 -6.75
CA ARG A 11 4.35 11.99 -5.64
C ARG A 11 5.00 11.29 -4.46
N LEU A 12 4.48 10.13 -4.06
CA LEU A 12 5.07 9.35 -2.96
C LEU A 12 6.51 8.91 -3.29
N CYS A 13 6.73 8.33 -4.47
CA CYS A 13 8.06 7.92 -4.92
C CYS A 13 9.06 9.09 -4.89
N SER A 14 8.64 10.28 -5.34
CA SER A 14 9.47 11.48 -5.27
C SER A 14 9.79 11.89 -3.82
N GLN A 15 8.81 11.87 -2.91
CA GLN A 15 9.01 12.25 -1.51
C GLN A 15 9.97 11.33 -0.75
N VAL A 16 10.02 10.04 -1.12
CA VAL A 16 10.89 9.04 -0.48
C VAL A 16 12.24 8.88 -1.18
N ASN A 17 12.53 9.73 -2.18
CA ASN A 17 13.73 9.68 -3.02
C ASN A 17 13.92 8.32 -3.72
N ALA A 18 12.83 7.74 -4.23
CA ALA A 18 12.92 6.61 -5.15
C ALA A 18 13.38 7.09 -6.55
N PRO A 19 14.07 6.25 -7.34
CA PRO A 19 14.50 6.61 -8.69
C PRO A 19 13.34 7.12 -9.57
N PRO A 20 13.59 8.09 -10.48
CA PRO A 20 12.58 8.52 -11.44
C PRO A 20 12.04 7.35 -12.25
N GLY A 21 10.72 7.33 -12.50
CA GLY A 21 10.06 6.24 -13.23
C GLY A 21 9.67 5.02 -12.37
N THR A 22 10.04 4.97 -11.08
CA THR A 22 9.64 3.87 -10.17
C THR A 22 8.13 3.61 -10.20
N ALA A 23 7.32 4.67 -10.08
CA ALA A 23 5.86 4.54 -10.13
C ALA A 23 5.37 3.94 -11.45
N ALA A 24 5.95 4.34 -12.58
CA ALA A 24 5.59 3.81 -13.89
C ALA A 24 5.90 2.31 -14.01
N VAL A 25 7.04 1.86 -13.48
CA VAL A 25 7.42 0.44 -13.43
C VAL A 25 6.44 -0.35 -12.58
N ILE A 26 6.11 0.13 -11.37
CA ILE A 26 5.12 -0.52 -10.50
C ILE A 26 3.77 -0.64 -11.20
N VAL A 27 3.26 0.46 -11.78
CA VAL A 27 1.94 0.48 -12.44
C VAL A 27 1.90 -0.45 -13.65
N ALA A 28 2.94 -0.42 -14.50
CA ALA A 28 3.01 -1.29 -15.67
C ALA A 28 3.10 -2.77 -15.27
N GLY A 29 3.95 -3.09 -14.29
CA GLY A 29 4.12 -4.45 -13.79
C GLY A 29 2.86 -5.01 -13.14
N LEU A 30 2.19 -4.23 -12.27
CA LEU A 30 0.93 -4.65 -11.65
C LEU A 30 -0.19 -4.83 -12.67
N ARG A 31 -0.27 -3.97 -13.70
CA ARG A 31 -1.26 -4.13 -14.78
C ARG A 31 -1.01 -5.40 -15.61
N ALA A 32 0.26 -5.73 -15.85
CA ALA A 32 0.62 -6.96 -16.54
C ALA A 32 0.35 -8.21 -15.68
N ALA A 33 0.55 -8.12 -14.35
CA ALA A 33 0.37 -9.23 -13.42
C ALA A 33 -1.11 -9.50 -13.07
N PHE A 34 -1.96 -8.47 -13.14
CA PHE A 34 -3.41 -8.56 -12.94
C PHE A 34 -4.15 -8.13 -14.22
N PRO A 35 -4.13 -8.97 -15.28
CA PRO A 35 -4.84 -8.65 -16.51
C PRO A 35 -6.34 -8.58 -16.22
N THR A 36 -6.95 -7.43 -16.46
CA THR A 36 -8.41 -7.33 -16.53
C THR A 36 -8.87 -8.15 -17.72
N ALA A 37 -9.88 -9.01 -17.55
CA ALA A 37 -10.50 -9.68 -18.69
C ALA A 37 -10.94 -8.62 -19.70
N ALA A 38 -10.39 -8.69 -20.92
CA ALA A 38 -10.79 -7.75 -21.96
C ALA A 38 -12.27 -7.98 -22.28
N THR A 39 -13.07 -6.93 -22.16
CA THR A 39 -14.48 -6.97 -22.57
C THR A 39 -14.51 -7.12 -24.09
N ALA A 40 -15.02 -8.25 -24.58
CA ALA A 40 -15.21 -8.45 -26.01
C ALA A 40 -16.33 -7.52 -26.52
N PRO A 41 -16.20 -6.95 -27.73
CA PRO A 41 -17.34 -6.32 -28.42
C PRO A 41 -18.52 -7.32 -28.56
N PRO A 42 -19.77 -6.84 -28.60
CA PRO A 42 -20.93 -7.71 -28.82
C PRO A 42 -20.74 -8.56 -30.09
N GLY A 43 -20.86 -9.88 -29.95
CA GLY A 43 -20.76 -10.82 -31.08
C GLY A 43 -19.36 -11.39 -31.34
N GLN A 44 -18.34 -11.05 -30.56
CA GLN A 44 -17.05 -11.74 -30.58
C GLN A 44 -16.80 -12.52 -29.29
N PRO A 45 -16.21 -13.73 -29.36
CA PRO A 45 -15.76 -14.42 -28.16
C PRO A 45 -14.67 -13.59 -27.47
N PRO A 46 -14.67 -13.52 -26.12
CA PRO A 46 -13.62 -12.81 -25.39
C PRO A 46 -12.25 -13.39 -25.76
N PRO A 47 -11.23 -12.54 -25.95
CA PRO A 47 -9.89 -13.04 -26.22
C PRO A 47 -9.42 -13.92 -25.05
N PRO A 48 -8.66 -15.00 -25.34
CA PRO A 48 -8.12 -15.85 -24.29
C PRO A 48 -7.25 -15.01 -23.33
N PRO A 49 -7.26 -15.30 -22.02
CA PRO A 49 -6.39 -14.61 -21.09
C PRO A 49 -4.92 -14.77 -21.53
N PRO A 50 -4.08 -13.74 -21.35
CA PRO A 50 -2.68 -13.81 -21.77
C PRO A 50 -1.99 -14.99 -21.08
N GLU A 51 -1.43 -15.92 -21.87
CA GLU A 51 -0.84 -17.17 -21.36
C GLU A 51 0.44 -16.96 -20.52
N ARG A 52 1.02 -15.76 -20.53
CA ARG A 52 2.31 -15.43 -19.89
C ARG A 52 2.34 -13.98 -19.40
N GLY A 53 1.84 -13.75 -18.19
CA GLY A 53 2.09 -12.51 -17.43
C GLY A 53 3.07 -12.74 -16.28
N PRO A 54 3.73 -11.70 -15.75
CA PRO A 54 4.48 -11.83 -14.50
C PRO A 54 3.56 -12.29 -13.37
N LEU A 55 4.12 -13.03 -12.40
CA LEU A 55 3.35 -13.50 -11.26
C LEU A 55 2.81 -12.31 -10.44
N PRO A 56 1.54 -12.35 -9.99
CA PRO A 56 0.99 -11.31 -9.13
C PRO A 56 1.76 -11.24 -7.81
N PRO A 57 2.37 -10.10 -7.46
CA PRO A 57 3.09 -9.96 -6.21
C PRO A 57 2.10 -9.97 -5.03
N ALA A 58 2.32 -10.87 -4.08
CA ALA A 58 1.58 -10.95 -2.82
C ALA A 58 2.19 -10.06 -1.72
N GLY A 59 3.43 -9.60 -1.91
CA GLY A 59 4.19 -8.78 -0.96
C GLY A 59 5.05 -7.75 -1.67
N LEU A 60 5.53 -6.75 -0.93
CA LEU A 60 6.32 -5.65 -1.49
C LEU A 60 7.69 -6.11 -2.00
N ASP A 61 8.30 -7.08 -1.34
CA ASP A 61 9.54 -7.75 -1.74
C ASP A 61 9.45 -8.36 -3.16
N GLN A 62 8.25 -8.82 -3.53
CA GLN A 62 7.97 -9.43 -4.83
C GLN A 62 7.85 -8.39 -5.96
N LEU A 63 7.86 -7.09 -5.66
CA LEU A 63 8.02 -6.05 -6.70
C LEU A 63 9.36 -6.18 -7.43
N ALA A 64 10.34 -6.90 -6.86
CA ALA A 64 11.57 -7.26 -7.55
C ALA A 64 11.32 -8.04 -8.85
N TRP A 65 10.26 -8.87 -8.89
CA TRP A 65 9.86 -9.60 -10.11
C TRP A 65 9.38 -8.68 -11.23
N LEU A 66 8.97 -7.46 -10.88
CA LEU A 66 8.50 -6.43 -11.81
C LEU A 66 9.64 -5.48 -12.23
N GLY A 67 10.88 -5.74 -11.80
CA GLY A 67 12.06 -4.97 -12.20
C GLY A 67 12.47 -3.86 -11.23
N LEU A 68 11.92 -3.82 -10.01
CA LEU A 68 12.39 -2.91 -8.97
C LEU A 68 13.64 -3.48 -8.29
N ASP A 69 14.64 -2.63 -8.08
CA ASP A 69 15.83 -3.03 -7.32
C ASP A 69 15.55 -3.07 -5.80
N ALA A 70 16.38 -3.80 -5.07
CA ALA A 70 16.22 -4.01 -3.63
C ALA A 70 16.40 -2.73 -2.80
N GLU A 71 17.13 -1.72 -3.28
CA GLU A 71 17.26 -0.44 -2.59
C GLU A 71 15.97 0.38 -2.70
N THR A 72 15.39 0.45 -3.89
CA THR A 72 14.08 1.08 -4.12
C THR A 72 12.99 0.42 -3.30
N ILE A 73 12.95 -0.92 -3.23
CA ILE A 73 11.98 -1.64 -2.41
C ILE A 73 12.15 -1.29 -0.92
N ARG A 74 13.39 -1.28 -0.40
CA ARG A 74 13.67 -0.87 0.99
C ARG A 74 13.25 0.57 1.29
N ARG A 75 13.38 1.47 0.31
CA ARG A 75 12.92 2.88 0.44
C ARG A 75 11.39 2.97 0.52
N LEU A 76 10.67 2.09 -0.19
CA LEU A 76 9.20 2.07 -0.23
C LEU A 76 8.57 1.33 0.96
N GLU A 77 9.29 0.39 1.58
CA GLU A 77 8.79 -0.49 2.64
C GLU A 77 8.04 0.23 3.78
N PRO A 78 8.48 1.40 4.29
CA PRO A 78 7.76 2.09 5.36
C PRO A 78 6.44 2.74 4.94
N TYR A 79 6.18 2.84 3.63
CA TYR A 79 5.12 3.71 3.07
C TYR A 79 4.11 2.96 2.21
N VAL A 80 4.46 1.79 1.67
CA VAL A 80 3.65 1.06 0.68
C VAL A 80 3.37 -0.36 1.18
N VAL A 81 2.12 -0.80 0.98
CA VAL A 81 1.69 -2.18 1.21
C VAL A 81 0.81 -2.64 0.04
N LEU A 82 0.93 -3.90 -0.36
CA LEU A 82 0.05 -4.52 -1.34
C LEU A 82 -1.11 -5.22 -0.61
N LEU A 83 -2.35 -4.85 -0.97
CA LEU A 83 -3.58 -5.41 -0.41
C LEU A 83 -4.41 -6.04 -1.54
N PRO A 84 -5.18 -7.11 -1.26
CA PRO A 84 -5.88 -7.88 -2.29
C PRO A 84 -7.09 -7.14 -2.91
N LYS A 85 -7.50 -6.01 -2.34
CA LYS A 85 -8.60 -5.18 -2.85
C LYS A 85 -8.32 -3.69 -2.61
N PRO A 86 -8.94 -2.79 -3.40
CA PRO A 86 -8.88 -1.35 -3.14
C PRO A 86 -9.28 -1.05 -1.70
N THR A 87 -8.40 -0.38 -0.98
CA THR A 87 -8.54 -0.13 0.47
C THR A 87 -8.20 1.34 0.73
N PRO A 88 -9.09 2.12 1.39
CA PRO A 88 -8.78 3.49 1.74
C PRO A 88 -7.64 3.56 2.75
N VAL A 89 -6.81 4.60 2.65
CA VAL A 89 -5.69 4.84 3.55
C VAL A 89 -6.21 5.23 4.93
N ASN A 90 -5.74 4.55 5.98
CA ASN A 90 -6.09 4.90 7.35
C ASN A 90 -5.30 6.13 7.83
N LEU A 91 -5.97 7.28 7.96
CA LEU A 91 -5.39 8.55 8.40
C LEU A 91 -4.94 8.53 9.87
N ASN A 92 -5.32 7.55 10.68
CA ASN A 92 -4.79 7.41 12.03
C ASN A 92 -3.40 6.76 12.07
N THR A 93 -3.02 6.01 11.02
CA THR A 93 -1.76 5.24 10.98
C THR A 93 -0.82 5.62 9.84
N ALA A 94 -1.32 6.26 8.78
CA ALA A 94 -0.52 6.61 7.60
C ALA A 94 0.61 7.61 7.93
N PRO A 95 1.84 7.42 7.45
CA PRO A 95 2.91 8.40 7.64
C PRO A 95 2.63 9.71 6.88
N ARG A 96 3.33 10.79 7.25
CA ARG A 96 3.13 12.12 6.68
C ARG A 96 3.35 12.16 5.15
N GLU A 97 4.28 11.36 4.64
CA GLU A 97 4.59 11.24 3.21
C GLU A 97 3.39 10.66 2.44
N VAL A 98 2.80 9.59 2.96
CA VAL A 98 1.59 8.99 2.37
C VAL A 98 0.43 9.98 2.39
N ILE A 99 0.22 10.68 3.51
CA ILE A 99 -0.84 11.70 3.63
C ILE A 99 -0.62 12.85 2.64
N ALA A 100 0.61 13.36 2.52
CA ALA A 100 0.95 14.45 1.60
C ALA A 100 0.88 14.04 0.12
N ALA A 101 1.07 12.76 -0.19
CA ALA A 101 0.92 12.22 -1.54
C ALA A 101 -0.55 11.94 -1.89
N LEU A 102 -1.37 11.56 -0.91
CA LEU A 102 -2.76 11.11 -1.09
C LEU A 102 -3.69 12.20 -1.66
N PHE A 103 -3.47 13.45 -1.26
CA PHE A 103 -4.34 14.57 -1.58
C PHE A 103 -3.63 15.63 -2.44
N ASP A 104 -4.30 16.07 -3.50
CA ASP A 104 -3.86 17.20 -4.31
C ASP A 104 -3.89 18.49 -3.47
N GLY A 105 -2.89 19.36 -3.66
CA GLY A 105 -2.74 20.58 -2.85
C GLY A 105 -2.19 20.37 -1.43
N MET A 106 -1.99 19.13 -0.97
CA MET A 106 -1.38 18.86 0.33
C MET A 106 0.16 18.89 0.26
N ASN A 107 0.80 19.44 1.28
CA ASN A 107 2.26 19.45 1.45
C ASN A 107 2.67 18.68 2.72
N LEU A 108 3.98 18.41 2.86
CA LEU A 108 4.52 17.66 3.99
C LEU A 108 4.33 18.36 5.35
N ALA A 109 4.30 19.69 5.38
CA ALA A 109 4.11 20.44 6.63
C ALA A 109 2.67 20.30 7.17
N SER A 110 1.66 20.44 6.30
CA SER A 110 0.26 20.20 6.68
C SER A 110 0.02 18.74 7.08
N ALA A 111 0.66 17.79 6.38
CA ALA A 111 0.60 16.37 6.74
C ALA A 111 1.24 16.10 8.11
N GLU A 112 2.37 16.72 8.40
CA GLU A 112 3.02 16.63 9.71
C GLU A 112 2.10 17.17 10.82
N THR A 113 1.45 18.32 10.61
CA THR A 113 0.48 18.87 11.56
C THR A 113 -0.62 17.88 11.89
N LEU A 114 -1.20 17.22 10.88
CA LEU A 114 -2.21 16.16 11.09
C LEU A 114 -1.62 14.99 11.89
N VAL A 115 -0.42 14.50 11.52
CA VAL A 115 0.26 13.41 12.21
C VAL A 115 0.53 13.74 13.68
N GLN A 116 0.91 14.97 14.00
CA GLN A 116 1.11 15.41 15.38
C GLN A 116 -0.22 15.55 16.13
N ALA A 117 -1.24 16.11 15.49
CA ALA A 117 -2.56 16.28 16.12
C ALA A 117 -3.19 14.93 16.49
N ARG A 118 -3.13 13.93 15.60
CA ARG A 118 -3.73 12.61 15.85
C ARG A 118 -3.03 11.83 16.97
N LYS A 119 -1.75 12.12 17.28
CA LYS A 119 -1.03 11.52 18.42
C LYS A 119 -1.65 11.95 19.76
N ALA A 120 -2.13 13.18 19.84
CA ALA A 120 -2.82 13.69 21.02
C ALA A 120 -4.28 13.23 21.06
N LYS A 121 -4.99 13.30 19.92
CA LYS A 121 -6.39 12.88 19.80
C LYS A 121 -6.61 12.15 18.46
N PRO A 122 -6.80 10.82 18.46
CA PRO A 122 -7.11 10.07 17.25
C PRO A 122 -8.38 10.58 16.57
N LEU A 123 -8.36 10.60 15.24
CA LEU A 123 -9.48 10.98 14.40
C LEU A 123 -10.60 9.96 14.57
N GLN A 124 -11.80 10.42 14.93
CA GLN A 124 -13.01 9.58 15.08
C GLN A 124 -13.79 9.48 13.77
N GLY A 125 -13.60 10.45 12.88
CA GLY A 125 -14.16 10.45 11.53
C GLY A 125 -13.33 11.29 10.56
N ILE A 126 -13.65 11.16 9.28
CA ILE A 126 -12.96 11.91 8.22
C ILE A 126 -13.14 13.43 8.36
N ASN A 127 -14.27 13.88 8.91
CA ASN A 127 -14.50 15.30 9.16
C ASN A 127 -13.50 15.89 10.17
N ASP A 128 -12.96 15.10 11.11
CA ASP A 128 -11.93 15.58 12.05
C ASP A 128 -10.62 15.93 11.32
N ALA A 129 -10.33 15.25 10.21
CA ALA A 129 -9.13 15.52 9.42
C ALA A 129 -9.21 16.87 8.69
N LYS A 130 -10.42 17.34 8.35
CA LYS A 130 -10.63 18.60 7.61
C LYS A 130 -10.08 19.82 8.34
N THR A 131 -10.04 19.79 9.67
CA THR A 131 -9.48 20.88 10.49
C THR A 131 -7.98 21.07 10.29
N TYR A 132 -7.27 20.04 9.83
CA TYR A 132 -5.81 20.07 9.64
C TYR A 132 -5.40 20.20 8.17
N LEU A 133 -6.37 20.23 7.27
CA LEU A 133 -6.15 20.30 5.83
C LEU A 133 -6.28 21.73 5.33
N PRO A 134 -5.51 22.12 4.29
CA PRO A 134 -5.80 23.35 3.57
C PRO A 134 -7.22 23.35 3.02
N ALA A 135 -7.88 24.51 2.99
CA ALA A 135 -9.28 24.64 2.56
C ALA A 135 -9.53 24.19 1.11
N THR A 136 -8.49 24.11 0.29
CA THR A 136 -8.53 23.63 -1.10
C THR A 136 -8.49 22.11 -1.23
N VAL A 137 -8.27 21.37 -0.13
CA VAL A 137 -8.15 19.91 -0.17
C VAL A 137 -9.49 19.25 0.12
N GLU A 138 -10.00 18.51 -0.87
CA GLU A 138 -11.17 17.67 -0.70
C GLU A 138 -10.76 16.22 -0.37
N ILE A 139 -11.37 15.65 0.67
CA ILE A 139 -11.19 14.24 1.03
C ILE A 139 -12.29 13.42 0.36
N ALA A 140 -11.95 12.65 -0.66
CA ALA A 140 -12.86 11.67 -1.23
C ALA A 140 -13.04 10.48 -0.27
N GLU A 141 -14.29 10.09 0.01
CA GLU A 141 -14.63 9.07 1.02
C GLU A 141 -14.05 7.68 0.72
N ASN A 142 -13.78 7.38 -0.55
CA ASN A 142 -13.20 6.10 -0.98
C ASN A 142 -11.67 6.03 -0.88
N ARG A 143 -10.99 7.14 -0.58
CA ARG A 143 -9.52 7.25 -0.57
C ARG A 143 -8.93 7.21 0.84
N ALA A 144 -9.68 7.71 1.80
CA ALA A 144 -9.24 7.84 3.18
C ALA A 144 -10.28 7.28 4.15
N SER A 145 -9.80 6.63 5.21
CA SER A 145 -10.59 6.14 6.32
C SER A 145 -9.90 6.47 7.64
N VAL A 146 -10.62 6.33 8.75
CA VAL A 146 -10.04 6.31 10.11
C VAL A 146 -9.97 4.89 10.70
N ASN A 147 -10.46 3.91 9.93
CA ASN A 147 -10.55 2.50 10.30
C ASN A 147 -9.70 1.63 9.37
N SER A 148 -9.36 0.42 9.83
CA SER A 148 -8.76 -0.61 8.99
C SER A 148 -9.45 -1.96 9.18
N THR A 149 -9.51 -2.73 8.09
CA THR A 149 -9.90 -4.14 8.07
C THR A 149 -8.70 -5.04 7.79
N PHE A 150 -7.58 -4.51 7.32
CA PHE A 150 -6.35 -5.27 7.07
C PHE A 150 -5.31 -5.00 8.15
N PHE A 151 -4.63 -6.05 8.57
CA PHE A 151 -3.58 -5.99 9.59
C PHE A 151 -2.42 -6.89 9.21
N ILE A 152 -1.21 -6.48 9.57
CA ILE A 152 -0.03 -7.33 9.51
C ILE A 152 0.21 -7.84 10.93
N VAL A 153 0.21 -9.15 11.10
CA VAL A 153 0.50 -9.83 12.37
C VAL A 153 1.88 -10.46 12.28
N THR A 154 2.79 -10.02 13.14
CA THR A 154 4.13 -10.59 13.27
C THR A 154 4.20 -11.50 14.49
N GLY A 155 4.47 -12.79 14.26
CA GLY A 155 4.72 -13.77 15.30
C GLY A 155 6.21 -14.09 15.37
N ARG A 156 6.78 -14.04 16.57
CA ARG A 156 8.17 -14.43 16.84
C ARG A 156 8.19 -15.67 17.71
N LEU A 157 8.81 -16.74 17.22
CA LEU A 157 9.05 -17.96 17.97
C LEU A 157 10.54 -18.08 18.27
N ARG A 158 10.87 -18.29 19.53
CA ARG A 158 12.24 -18.58 19.98
C ARG A 158 12.29 -19.95 20.62
N LEU A 159 13.21 -20.79 20.16
CA LEU A 159 13.55 -22.07 20.76
C LEU A 159 15.08 -22.19 20.81
N ASP A 160 15.63 -22.19 22.02
CA ASP A 160 17.08 -22.12 22.27
C ASP A 160 17.75 -20.96 21.49
N GLU A 161 18.69 -21.29 20.60
CA GLU A 161 19.40 -20.35 19.70
C GLU A 161 18.64 -20.07 18.39
N ARG A 162 17.52 -20.75 18.13
CA ARG A 162 16.75 -20.57 16.89
C ARG A 162 15.65 -19.53 17.09
N GLN A 163 15.65 -18.52 16.22
CA GLN A 163 14.57 -17.55 16.11
C GLN A 163 13.89 -17.69 14.75
N LEU A 164 12.57 -17.80 14.77
CA LEU A 164 11.73 -17.77 13.59
C LEU A 164 10.76 -16.60 13.72
N GLU A 165 10.81 -15.68 12.77
CA GLU A 165 9.79 -14.65 12.63
C GLU A 165 8.84 -15.03 11.48
N GLN A 166 7.55 -14.81 11.68
CA GLN A 166 6.52 -15.03 10.68
C GLN A 166 5.65 -13.79 10.58
N ARG A 167 5.47 -13.28 9.37
CA ARG A 167 4.58 -12.16 9.08
C ARG A 167 3.34 -12.68 8.35
N SER A 168 2.16 -12.28 8.78
CA SER A 168 0.89 -12.70 8.19
C SER A 168 0.02 -11.49 7.90
N LEU A 169 -0.41 -11.33 6.64
CA LEU A 169 -1.44 -10.39 6.28
C LEU A 169 -2.79 -11.02 6.60
N VAL A 170 -3.59 -10.35 7.44
CA VAL A 170 -4.91 -10.80 7.84
C VAL A 170 -5.98 -9.78 7.47
N GLU A 171 -7.15 -10.27 7.11
CA GLU A 171 -8.36 -9.48 6.90
C GLU A 171 -9.35 -9.76 8.02
N ARG A 172 -9.85 -8.71 8.66
CA ARG A 172 -10.85 -8.75 9.71
C ARG A 172 -12.21 -8.31 9.15
N ASN A 173 -13.17 -9.23 9.20
CA ASN A 173 -14.57 -9.00 8.84
C ASN A 173 -15.44 -9.19 10.10
N GLY A 174 -15.64 -8.09 10.84
CA GLY A 174 -16.28 -8.12 12.16
C GLY A 174 -15.42 -8.90 13.16
N VAL A 175 -15.97 -9.97 13.71
CA VAL A 175 -15.26 -10.89 14.63
C VAL A 175 -14.46 -11.98 13.90
N ARG A 176 -14.66 -12.15 12.60
CA ARG A 176 -13.94 -13.15 11.80
C ARG A 176 -12.61 -12.59 11.33
N VAL A 177 -11.55 -13.36 11.48
CA VAL A 177 -10.20 -13.04 10.97
C VAL A 177 -9.76 -14.12 10.00
N GLU A 178 -9.40 -13.72 8.79
CA GLU A 178 -8.94 -14.61 7.72
C GLU A 178 -7.49 -14.26 7.37
N VAL A 179 -6.62 -15.28 7.30
CA VAL A 179 -5.24 -15.08 6.82
C VAL A 179 -5.25 -15.02 5.30
N ARG A 180 -4.74 -13.91 4.74
CA ARG A 180 -4.66 -13.68 3.29
C ARG A 180 -3.30 -14.08 2.72
N ALA A 181 -2.23 -13.82 3.45
CA ALA A 181 -0.88 -14.21 3.08
C ALA A 181 -0.03 -14.50 4.32
N ARG A 182 1.00 -15.32 4.14
CA ARG A 182 1.96 -15.66 5.19
C ARG A 182 3.35 -15.80 4.58
N GLU A 183 4.32 -15.19 5.24
CA GLU A 183 5.74 -15.29 4.90
C GLU A 183 6.55 -15.60 6.16
N ARG A 184 7.65 -16.33 5.98
CA ARG A 184 8.61 -16.63 7.04
C ARG A 184 9.83 -15.74 6.85
N ILE A 185 10.10 -14.93 7.86
CA ILE A 185 11.30 -14.11 7.94
C ILE A 185 12.27 -14.91 8.80
N SER A 186 13.12 -15.72 8.16
CA SER A 186 14.20 -16.40 8.90
C SER A 186 15.28 -15.38 9.23
N GLN A 187 15.52 -15.19 10.52
CA GLN A 187 16.75 -14.56 11.00
C GLN A 187 17.70 -15.69 11.37
N LEU A 188 18.66 -16.00 10.50
CA LEU A 188 19.87 -16.68 10.96
C LEU A 188 20.62 -15.66 11.82
N ILE A 189 20.94 -16.03 13.06
CA ILE A 189 21.86 -15.26 13.88
C ILE A 189 23.23 -15.44 13.24
N ASP A 190 23.74 -14.42 12.55
CA ASP A 190 25.18 -14.34 12.28
C ASP A 190 25.88 -14.20 13.65
N ARG A 191 26.79 -15.14 13.92
CA ARG A 191 27.60 -15.18 15.15
C ARG A 191 28.75 -14.19 15.09
#